data_AF-A0A383A2P9-F1
#
_entry.id   AF-A0A383A2P9-F1
#
_cell.length_a   1.000
_cell.length_b   1.000
_cell.length_c   1.000
_cell.angle_alpha   90.00
_cell.angle_beta   90.00
_cell.angle_gamma   90.00
#
_symmetry.space_group_name_H-M   'P 1'
#
loop_
_entity.id
_entity.type
_entity.pdbx_description
1 polymer ?
#
loop_
_entity_poly.entity_id
_entity_poly.type
_entity_poly.pdbx_seq_one_letter_code
_entity_poly.pdbx_strand_id
1 'polypeptide(L)'
;MRYLLVSYIRKPDGQYDEIISVSTKIKKNDWVDQRVILDYKEQKVLKAAVSGQVAVKDWDQVSSYYEKNYPEVIKRLKEECEAS
;
A
#
# COMPACT_ATOMS: atom_id res chain seq x y z
N MET A 1 -5.81 7.83 -9.30
CA MET A 1 -4.51 7.39 -8.74
C MET A 1 -4.30 5.90 -9.06
N ARG A 2 -3.07 5.36 -9.01
CA ARG A 2 -2.79 3.96 -9.41
C ARG A 2 -2.17 3.11 -8.30
N TYR A 3 -1.30 3.70 -7.49
CA TYR A 3 -0.49 2.98 -6.52
C TYR A 3 -0.89 3.32 -5.09
N LEU A 4 -0.99 2.30 -4.25
CA LEU A 4 -1.04 2.44 -2.79
C LEU A 4 0.37 2.24 -2.24
N LEU A 5 0.81 3.17 -1.41
CA LEU A 5 2.10 3.20 -0.75
C LEU A 5 1.87 3.15 0.75
N VAL A 6 2.53 2.21 1.42
CA VAL A 6 2.44 2.06 2.87
C VAL A 6 3.83 2.02 3.48
N SER A 7 4.03 2.87 4.47
CA SER A 7 5.23 2.92 5.31
C SER A 7 4.86 2.65 6.75
N TYR A 8 5.81 2.08 7.50
CA TYR A 8 5.63 1.76 8.92
C TYR A 8 6.61 2.61 9.71
N ILE A 9 6.09 3.45 10.60
CA ILE A 9 6.90 4.22 11.54
C ILE A 9 6.83 3.55 12.91
N ARG A 10 7.99 3.16 13.43
CA ARG A 10 8.07 2.65 14.80
C ARG A 10 7.97 3.81 15.77
N LYS A 11 6.93 3.81 16.61
CA LYS A 11 6.78 4.77 17.71
C LYS A 11 7.72 4.42 18.87
N PRO A 12 8.05 5.40 19.74
CA PRO A 12 8.87 5.18 20.95
C PRO A 12 8.31 4.10 21.88
N ASP A 13 6.98 3.94 21.89
CA ASP A 13 6.25 2.93 22.67
C ASP A 13 6.42 1.49 22.12
N GLY A 14 7.10 1.32 20.98
CA GLY A 14 7.32 0.02 20.35
C GLY A 14 6.19 -0.42 19.41
N GLN A 15 5.06 0.29 19.39
CA GLN A 15 4.01 0.15 18.38
C GLN A 15 4.46 0.65 17.00
N TYR A 16 3.83 0.14 15.95
CA TYR A 16 4.05 0.59 14.58
C TYR A 16 2.82 1.33 14.08
N ASP A 17 3.03 2.52 13.52
CA ASP A 17 2.01 3.24 12.80
C ASP A 17 2.14 3.03 11.31
N GLU A 18 1.00 2.72 10.69
CA GLU A 18 0.86 2.59 9.25
C GLU A 18 0.56 3.97 8.67
N ILE A 19 1.43 4.45 7.80
CA ILE A 19 1.20 5.66 7.01
C ILE A 19 0.86 5.24 5.59
N ILE A 20 -0.36 5.56 5.18
CA ILE A 20 -0.87 5.29 3.85
C ILE A 20 -0.77 6.53 2.98
N SER A 21 -0.33 6.33 1.75
CA SER A 21 -0.32 7.35 0.70
C SER A 21 -0.72 6.73 -0.63
N VAL A 22 -1.27 7.57 -1.51
CA VAL A 22 -1.73 7.17 -2.83
C VAL A 22 -1.00 8.01 -3.88
N SER A 23 -0.60 7.38 -4.98
CA SER A 23 0.17 8.05 -6.03
C SER A 23 -0.22 7.57 -7.43
N THR A 24 -0.03 8.42 -8.43
CA THR A 24 -0.18 8.04 -9.85
C THR A 24 1.07 7.39 -10.41
N LYS A 25 2.25 7.67 -9.84
CA LYS A 25 3.55 7.14 -10.28
C LYS A 25 4.43 6.80 -9.07
N ILE A 26 5.22 5.74 -9.18
CA ILE A 26 6.22 5.37 -8.17
C ILE A 26 7.54 6.06 -8.49
N LYS A 27 8.11 6.77 -7.53
CA LYS A 27 9.44 7.37 -7.61
C LYS A 27 10.49 6.39 -7.06
N LYS A 28 11.76 6.60 -7.40
CA LYS A 28 12.86 5.77 -6.88
C LYS A 28 12.90 5.72 -5.34
N ASN A 29 12.61 6.83 -4.67
CA ASN A 29 12.59 6.88 -3.21
C ASN A 29 11.45 6.05 -2.61
N ASP A 30 10.29 5.98 -3.27
CA ASP A 30 9.16 5.18 -2.78
C ASP A 30 9.54 3.69 -2.68
N TRP A 31 10.37 3.18 -3.59
CA TRP A 31 10.87 1.81 -3.52
C TRP A 31 11.76 1.55 -2.30
N VAL A 32 12.38 2.58 -1.73
CA VAL A 32 13.24 2.47 -0.54
C VAL A 32 12.39 2.68 0.71
N ASP A 33 11.64 3.77 0.75
CA ASP A 33 10.92 4.26 1.94
C ASP A 33 9.67 3.42 2.26
N GLN A 34 8.96 2.97 1.22
CA GLN A 34 7.71 2.24 1.39
C GLN A 34 7.98 0.75 1.59
N ARG A 35 7.25 0.17 2.55
CA ARG A 35 7.34 -1.27 2.87
C ARG A 35 6.35 -2.08 2.06
N VAL A 36 5.21 -1.50 1.73
CA VAL A 36 4.21 -2.09 0.85
C VAL A 36 3.91 -1.13 -0.30
N ILE A 37 3.88 -1.69 -1.51
CA ILE A 37 3.55 -0.99 -2.75
C ILE A 37 2.58 -1.90 -3.52
N LEU A 38 1.37 -1.41 -3.74
CA LEU A 38 0.33 -2.11 -4.48
C LEU A 38 -0.04 -1.33 -5.73
N ASP A 39 -0.24 -2.04 -6.83
CA ASP A 39 -0.71 -1.49 -8.10
C ASP A 39 -2.17 -1.88 -8.32
N TYR A 40 -3.09 -0.92 -8.20
CA TYR A 40 -4.52 -1.15 -8.38
C TYR A 40 -4.96 -1.22 -9.84
N LYS A 41 -4.13 -0.75 -10.79
CA LYS A 41 -4.44 -0.85 -12.22
C LYS A 41 -4.16 -2.25 -12.75
N GLU A 42 -3.03 -2.83 -12.35
CA GLU A 42 -2.65 -4.20 -12.75
C GLU A 42 -3.04 -5.26 -11.71
N GLN A 43 -3.56 -4.86 -10.55
CA GLN A 43 -3.88 -5.73 -9.42
C GLN A 43 -2.67 -6.58 -8.98
N LYS A 44 -1.53 -5.92 -8.78
CA LYS A 44 -0.25 -6.56 -8.46
C LYS A 44 0.37 -6.03 -7.18
N VAL A 45 0.90 -6.95 -6.39
CA VAL A 45 1.76 -6.64 -5.24
C VAL A 45 3.18 -6.40 -5.76
N LEU A 46 3.60 -5.14 -5.82
CA LEU A 46 4.95 -4.78 -6.27
C LEU A 46 5.98 -4.95 -5.16
N LYS A 47 5.59 -4.67 -3.91
CA LYS A 47 6.42 -4.84 -2.71
C LYS A 47 5.51 -5.12 -1.53
N ALA A 48 5.85 -6.10 -0.69
CA ALA A 48 5.17 -6.36 0.57
C ALA A 48 6.16 -6.96 1.58
N ALA A 49 6.79 -6.10 2.37
CA ALA A 49 7.75 -6.51 3.39
C ALA A 49 7.27 -6.05 4.77
N VAL A 50 6.50 -6.90 5.44
CA VAL A 50 6.01 -6.65 6.80
C VAL A 50 6.88 -7.45 7.77
N SER A 51 7.59 -6.76 8.66
CA SER A 51 8.34 -7.35 9.78
C SER A 51 9.39 -8.43 9.42
N GLY A 52 10.02 -8.34 8.25
CA GLY A 52 11.13 -9.22 7.85
C GLY A 52 10.71 -10.60 7.30
N GLN A 53 9.41 -10.90 7.27
CA GLN A 53 8.86 -12.00 6.48
C GLN A 53 8.36 -11.46 5.14
N VAL A 54 8.59 -12.20 4.06
CA VAL A 54 7.94 -11.91 2.78
C VAL A 54 6.45 -12.15 3.01
N ALA A 55 5.70 -11.06 3.18
CA ALA A 55 4.26 -11.14 3.29
C ALA A 55 3.74 -11.76 1.98
N VAL A 56 2.75 -12.63 2.11
CA VAL A 56 2.15 -13.38 1.00
C VAL A 56 1.89 -12.41 -0.17
N LYS A 57 2.39 -12.74 -1.36
CA LYS A 57 2.23 -11.93 -2.59
C LYS A 57 0.80 -11.98 -3.16
N ASP A 58 -0.16 -12.37 -2.34
CA ASP A 58 -1.54 -12.53 -2.72
C ASP A 58 -2.22 -11.17 -2.73
N TRP A 59 -2.65 -10.75 -3.92
CA TRP A 59 -3.27 -9.45 -4.12
C TRP A 59 -4.56 -9.31 -3.30
N ASP A 60 -5.43 -10.32 -3.38
CA ASP A 60 -6.74 -10.31 -2.74
C ASP A 60 -6.60 -10.16 -1.22
N GLN A 61 -5.70 -10.92 -0.60
CA GLN A 61 -5.47 -10.85 0.84
C GLN A 61 -4.99 -9.46 1.28
N VAL A 62 -3.98 -8.91 0.59
CA VAL A 62 -3.37 -7.63 0.98
C VAL A 62 -4.31 -6.46 0.67
N SER A 63 -4.96 -6.48 -0.48
CA SER A 63 -5.93 -5.45 -0.88
C SER A 63 -7.14 -5.44 0.06
N SER A 64 -7.67 -6.61 0.42
CA SER A 64 -8.80 -6.72 1.37
C SER A 64 -8.46 -6.20 2.76
N TYR A 65 -7.22 -6.40 3.23
CA TYR A 65 -6.76 -5.82 4.50
C TYR A 65 -6.82 -4.29 4.47
N TYR A 66 -6.27 -3.66 3.43
CA TYR A 66 -6.27 -2.19 3.35
C TYR A 66 -7.65 -1.62 3.04
N GLU A 67 -8.49 -2.33 2.30
CA GLU A 67 -9.88 -1.94 2.08
C GLU A 67 -10.69 -1.95 3.38
N LYS A 68 -10.47 -2.95 4.24
CA LYS A 68 -11.13 -3.02 5.55
C LYS A 68 -10.67 -1.94 6.51
N ASN A 69 -9.37 -1.64 6.54
CA ASN A 69 -8.80 -0.65 7.47
C ASN A 69 -8.96 0.79 6.99
N TYR A 70 -8.92 1.03 5.66
CA TYR A 70 -8.95 2.37 5.06
C TYR A 70 -9.92 2.44 3.87
N PRO A 71 -11.22 2.15 4.08
CA PRO A 71 -12.19 2.00 3.00
C PRO A 71 -12.34 3.25 2.13
N GLU A 72 -12.32 4.44 2.73
CA GLU A 72 -12.49 5.70 1.99
C GLU A 72 -11.29 6.00 1.07
N VAL A 73 -10.07 5.71 1.53
CA VAL A 73 -8.83 5.90 0.75
C VAL A 73 -8.81 4.94 -0.44
N ILE A 74 -9.13 3.66 -0.20
CA ILE A 74 -9.15 2.64 -1.24
C ILE A 74 -10.28 2.89 -2.25
N LYS A 75 -11.47 3.29 -1.78
CA LYS A 75 -12.59 3.64 -2.65
C LYS A 75 -12.18 4.76 -3.62
N ARG A 76 -11.65 5.86 -3.10
CA ARG A 76 -11.17 6.98 -3.93
C ARG A 76 -10.07 6.55 -4.90
N LEU A 77 -9.13 5.73 -4.43
CA LEU A 77 -8.05 5.19 -5.27
C LEU A 77 -8.62 4.39 -6.46
N LYS A 78 -9.61 3.52 -6.22
CA LYS A 78 -10.29 2.73 -7.26
C LYS A 78 -11.05 3.62 -8.24
N GLU A 79 -11.87 4.54 -7.75
CA GLU A 79 -12.65 5.47 -8.58
C GLU A 79 -11.75 6.28 -9.53
N GLU A 80 -10.66 6.84 -9.00
CA GLU A 80 -9.72 7.60 -9.82
C GLU A 80 -8.81 6.72 -10.70
N CYS A 81 -8.76 5.40 -10.47
CA CYS A 81 -8.02 4.46 -11.32
C CYS A 81 -8.88 4.03 -12.51
N GLU A 82 -10.19 3.84 -12.29
CA GLU A 82 -11.16 3.54 -13.35
C GLU A 82 -11.40 4.74 -14.27
N ALA A 83 -11.29 5.96 -13.74
CA ALA A 83 -11.45 7.19 -14.50
C ALA A 83 -10.24 7.57 -15.39
N SER A 84 -9.14 6.80 -15.39
CA SER A 84 -7.82 7.24 -15.92
C SER A 84 -7.09 6.29 -16.88
#